data_AF-A0A948XRG8-F1
#
_entry.id   AF-A0A948XRG8-F1
#
_cell.length_a   1.000
_cell.length_b   1.000
_cell.length_c   1.000
_cell.angle_alpha   90.00
_cell.angle_beta   90.00
_cell.angle_gamma   90.00
#
_symmetry.space_group_name_H-M   'P 1'
#
loop_
_entity.id
_entity.type
_entity.pdbx_description
1 polymer ?
#
loop_
_entity_poly.entity_id
_entity_poly.type
_entity_poly.pdbx_seq_one_letter_code
_entity_poly.pdbx_strand_id
1 'polypeptide(L)'
;MKYLLTLLILTYTLLACNGDCMSCHPKLLDGIDTDERHKPMLGCIKCHSPSPEKMAQCGNDCFACHSMVKIYEADVDEHDVIQGCRDCHVGAVEKMFDATKSFNQSTSESLKDFLVK
;
A
#
# COMPACT_ATOMS: atom_id res chain seq x y z
N MET A 1 2.80 27.92 -21.38
CA MET A 1 2.87 26.45 -21.55
C MET A 1 4.16 25.84 -21.01
N LYS A 2 5.35 26.38 -21.30
CA LYS A 2 6.63 25.80 -20.82
C LYS A 2 6.69 25.63 -19.30
N TYR A 3 6.30 26.66 -18.53
CA TYR A 3 6.27 26.62 -17.06
C TYR A 3 5.22 25.66 -16.48
N LEU A 4 4.12 25.42 -17.19
CA LEU A 4 3.07 24.50 -16.75
C LEU A 4 3.53 23.04 -16.93
N LEU A 5 4.29 22.77 -17.99
CA LEU A 5 4.97 21.49 -18.22
C LEU A 5 6.08 21.26 -17.18
N THR A 6 6.89 22.27 -16.84
CA THR A 6 7.91 22.14 -15.79
C THR A 6 7.29 21.92 -14.40
N LEU A 7 6.19 22.60 -14.09
CA LEU A 7 5.44 22.40 -12.84
C LEU A 7 4.92 20.96 -12.73
N LEU A 8 4.39 20.41 -13.82
CA LEU A 8 3.80 19.07 -13.86
C LEU A 8 4.86 17.95 -13.79
N ILE A 9 6.07 18.20 -14.30
CA ILE A 9 7.22 17.28 -14.15
C ILE A 9 7.78 17.35 -12.71
N LEU A 10 7.80 18.54 -12.10
CA LEU A 10 8.29 18.75 -10.74
C LEU A 10 7.36 18.14 -9.68
N THR A 11 6.04 18.15 -9.88
CA THR A 11 5.10 17.49 -8.96
C THR A 11 5.17 15.97 -9.03
N TYR A 12 5.58 15.40 -10.18
CA TYR A 12 5.70 13.96 -10.36
C TYR A 12 6.87 13.33 -9.57
N THR A 13 7.92 14.11 -9.28
CA THR A 13 9.09 13.64 -8.49
C THR A 13 8.91 13.79 -6.98
N LEU A 14 7.86 14.48 -6.53
CA LEU A 14 7.52 14.66 -5.11
C LEU A 14 6.68 13.49 -4.55
N LEU A 15 6.19 12.59 -5.40
CA LEU A 15 5.55 11.34 -5.01
C LEU A 15 6.61 10.27 -4.74
N ALA A 16 7.47 10.51 -3.75
CA ALA A 16 8.58 9.61 -3.46
C ALA A 16 8.30 8.86 -2.15
N CYS A 17 7.77 7.66 -2.23
CA CYS A 17 7.39 6.90 -1.05
C CYS A 17 8.62 6.34 -0.31
N ASN A 18 8.49 6.19 1.00
CA ASN A 18 9.60 5.92 1.90
C ASN A 18 9.48 4.49 2.48
N GLY A 19 10.62 3.86 2.77
CA GLY A 19 10.68 2.51 3.36
C GLY A 19 10.57 2.50 4.89
N ASP A 20 10.43 3.65 5.54
CA ASP A 20 10.31 3.76 7.00
C ASP A 20 8.85 3.69 7.48
N CYS A 21 8.31 2.48 7.50
CA CYS A 21 6.96 2.22 7.99
C CYS A 21 6.81 2.47 9.51
N MET A 22 7.91 2.39 10.27
CA MET A 22 7.89 2.50 11.74
C MET A 22 7.64 3.93 12.21
N SER A 23 8.06 4.94 11.43
CA SER A 23 7.73 6.34 11.69
C SER A 23 6.22 6.61 11.84
N CYS A 24 5.38 5.86 11.10
CA CYS A 24 3.93 5.96 11.16
C CYS A 24 3.28 5.06 12.22
N HIS A 25 3.99 4.01 12.65
CA HIS A 25 3.51 3.05 13.64
C HIS A 25 4.39 3.04 14.90
N PRO A 26 4.57 4.18 15.58
CA PRO A 26 5.50 4.28 16.71
C PRO A 26 5.11 3.35 17.87
N LYS A 27 3.83 3.03 18.04
CA LYS A 27 3.36 2.08 19.06
C LYS A 27 3.82 0.64 18.83
N LEU A 28 4.14 0.27 17.58
CA LEU A 28 4.67 -1.07 17.29
C LEU A 28 6.11 -1.22 17.78
N LEU A 29 6.84 -0.12 18.04
CA LEU A 29 8.17 -0.18 18.64
C LEU A 29 8.14 -0.88 20.00
N ASP A 30 7.04 -0.71 20.74
CA ASP A 30 6.81 -1.37 22.01
C ASP A 30 6.49 -2.86 21.76
N GLY A 31 7.53 -3.70 21.74
CA GLY A 31 7.40 -5.14 21.52
C GLY A 31 7.68 -5.60 20.09
N ILE A 32 8.25 -4.75 19.24
CA ILE A 32 8.61 -5.12 17.85
C ILE A 32 9.50 -6.37 17.79
N ASP A 33 10.35 -6.58 18.81
CA ASP A 33 11.28 -7.71 18.85
C ASP A 33 10.58 -9.06 18.99
N THR A 34 9.38 -9.08 19.56
CA THR A 34 8.54 -10.28 19.74
C THR A 34 7.40 -10.38 18.73
N ASP A 35 7.12 -9.31 17.98
CA ASP A 35 6.13 -9.31 16.91
C ASP A 35 6.73 -9.77 15.59
N GLU A 36 6.79 -11.10 15.40
CA GLU A 36 7.34 -11.71 14.18
C GLU A 36 6.63 -11.27 12.87
N ARG A 37 5.42 -10.72 12.95
CA ARG A 37 4.68 -10.23 11.75
C ARG A 37 5.10 -8.83 11.35
N HIS A 38 5.39 -7.94 12.31
CA HIS A 38 5.77 -6.55 12.03
C HIS A 38 7.28 -6.31 12.09
N LYS A 39 8.05 -7.21 12.72
CA LYS A 39 9.52 -7.18 12.79
C LYS A 39 10.24 -6.99 11.45
N PRO A 40 9.76 -7.53 10.31
CA PRO A 40 10.37 -7.27 9.01
C PRO A 40 10.43 -5.78 8.61
N MET A 41 9.59 -4.91 9.20
CA MET A 41 9.61 -3.46 8.97
C MET A 41 10.96 -2.82 9.36
N LEU A 42 11.72 -3.43 10.28
CA LEU A 42 13.06 -2.99 10.64
C LEU A 42 14.11 -3.28 9.55
N GLY A 43 13.80 -4.18 8.62
CA GLY A 43 14.68 -4.53 7.49
C GLY A 43 14.65 -3.47 6.39
N CYS A 44 13.49 -2.89 6.12
CA CYS A 44 13.27 -1.95 5.01
C CYS A 44 14.23 -0.77 5.05
N ILE A 45 14.43 -0.19 6.24
CA ILE A 45 15.28 0.98 6.45
C ILE A 45 16.78 0.71 6.29
N LYS A 46 17.19 -0.57 6.17
CA LYS A 46 18.59 -0.94 5.90
C LYS A 46 19.00 -0.62 4.47
N CYS A 47 18.06 -0.71 3.51
CA CYS A 47 18.30 -0.41 2.10
C CYS A 47 17.57 0.87 1.65
N HIS A 48 16.44 1.21 2.27
CA HIS A 48 15.66 2.41 1.95
C HIS A 48 15.84 3.49 3.01
N SER A 49 16.52 4.58 2.67
CA SER A 49 16.72 5.68 3.61
C SER A 49 15.39 6.34 4.00
N PRO A 50 15.13 6.56 5.30
CA PRO A 50 14.03 7.38 5.77
C PRO A 50 14.12 8.77 5.16
N SER A 51 13.13 9.17 4.37
CA SER A 51 12.98 10.56 3.93
C SER A 51 11.62 11.07 4.39
N PRO A 52 11.54 11.62 5.61
CA PRO A 52 10.29 12.13 6.18
C PRO A 52 9.65 13.21 5.31
N GLU A 53 10.45 14.00 4.59
CA GLU A 53 9.98 15.04 3.68
C GLU A 53 9.26 14.50 2.44
N LYS A 54 9.42 13.19 2.16
CA LYS A 54 8.79 12.49 1.04
C LYS A 54 7.65 11.55 1.50
N MET A 55 7.37 11.51 2.81
CA MET A 55 6.21 10.80 3.35
C MET A 55 4.93 11.55 3.01
N ALA A 56 4.28 11.17 1.91
CA ALA A 56 3.01 11.80 1.52
C ALA A 56 1.83 11.43 2.43
N GLN A 57 1.83 10.25 3.07
CA GLN A 57 0.78 9.80 3.99
C GLN A 57 1.16 8.52 4.74
N CYS A 58 0.89 8.48 6.05
CA CYS A 58 0.88 7.24 6.83
C CYS A 58 -0.33 6.38 6.45
N GLY A 59 -0.14 5.08 6.23
CA GLY A 59 -1.23 4.14 5.97
C GLY A 59 -1.79 4.14 4.55
N ASN A 60 -1.17 4.87 3.62
CA ASN A 60 -1.41 4.61 2.20
C ASN A 60 -0.77 3.29 1.80
N ASP A 61 -1.40 2.63 0.85
CA ASP A 61 -0.82 1.47 0.19
C ASP A 61 0.60 1.85 -0.29
N CYS A 62 1.64 1.15 0.16
CA CYS A 62 3.00 1.30 -0.39
C CYS A 62 2.96 1.19 -1.93
N PHE A 63 2.00 0.43 -2.46
CA PHE A 63 1.78 0.22 -3.88
C PHE A 63 0.99 1.35 -4.57
N ALA A 64 0.46 2.31 -3.84
CA ALA A 64 -0.10 3.53 -4.43
C ALA A 64 1.00 4.35 -5.14
N CYS A 65 2.25 4.22 -4.71
CA CYS A 65 3.39 4.89 -5.32
C CYS A 65 4.30 3.95 -6.12
N HIS A 66 4.41 2.69 -5.72
CA HIS A 66 5.21 1.68 -6.40
C HIS A 66 4.32 0.66 -7.12
N SER A 67 4.56 0.42 -8.41
CA SER A 67 3.96 -0.73 -9.07
C SER A 67 4.50 -2.01 -8.43
N MET A 68 3.60 -2.90 -8.00
CA MET A 68 3.94 -4.23 -7.50
C MET A 68 4.81 -5.01 -8.48
N VAL A 69 4.54 -4.87 -9.77
CA VAL A 69 5.32 -5.51 -10.82
C VAL A 69 6.79 -5.14 -10.71
N LYS A 70 7.11 -3.86 -10.48
CA LYS A 70 8.50 -3.38 -10.36
C LYS A 70 9.20 -3.89 -9.10
N ILE A 71 8.44 -4.15 -8.04
CA ILE A 71 8.98 -4.70 -6.79
C ILE A 71 9.33 -6.17 -6.98
N TYR A 72 8.43 -6.93 -7.59
CA TYR A 72 8.62 -8.36 -7.87
C TYR A 72 9.68 -8.62 -8.95
N GLU A 73 9.80 -7.75 -9.95
CA GLU A 73 10.82 -7.87 -11.01
C GLU A 73 12.23 -7.48 -10.53
N ALA A 74 12.37 -6.85 -9.36
CA ALA A 74 13.67 -6.41 -8.85
C ALA A 74 14.57 -7.56 -8.36
N ASP A 75 14.03 -8.78 -8.20
CA ASP A 75 14.76 -9.98 -7.75
C ASP A 75 15.56 -9.75 -6.45
N VAL A 76 14.86 -9.20 -5.43
CA VAL A 76 15.40 -8.94 -4.09
C VAL A 76 14.64 -9.81 -3.10
N ASP A 77 15.32 -10.79 -2.50
CA ASP A 77 14.71 -11.76 -1.57
C ASP A 77 13.95 -11.06 -0.42
N GLU A 78 14.46 -9.95 0.11
CA GLU A 78 13.80 -9.21 1.18
C GLU A 78 12.44 -8.61 0.76
N HIS A 79 12.18 -8.44 -0.54
CA HIS A 79 10.88 -7.97 -1.04
C HIS A 79 9.78 -9.02 -0.93
N ASP A 80 10.08 -10.31 -0.71
CA ASP A 80 9.06 -11.35 -0.61
C ASP A 80 8.07 -11.11 0.55
N VAL A 81 8.52 -10.44 1.62
CA VAL A 81 7.66 -10.10 2.77
C VAL A 81 6.52 -9.13 2.41
N ILE A 82 6.69 -8.36 1.34
CA ILE A 82 5.78 -7.29 0.94
C ILE A 82 4.39 -7.83 0.57
N GLN A 83 4.32 -9.04 0.00
CA GLN A 83 3.03 -9.69 -0.31
C GLN A 83 2.23 -9.97 0.97
N GLY A 84 2.88 -10.42 2.06
CA GLY A 84 2.23 -10.67 3.34
C GLY A 84 1.65 -9.39 3.95
N CYS A 85 2.38 -8.28 3.85
CA CYS A 85 1.91 -6.95 4.25
C CYS A 85 0.65 -6.55 3.47
N ARG A 86 0.69 -6.69 2.13
CA ARG A 86 -0.44 -6.36 1.25
C ARG A 86 -1.68 -7.16 1.63
N ASP A 87 -1.54 -8.46 1.81
CA ASP A 87 -2.67 -9.36 2.03
C ASP A 87 -3.49 -8.97 3.26
N CYS A 88 -2.83 -8.47 4.31
CA CYS A 88 -3.49 -8.02 5.54
C CYS A 88 -3.99 -6.57 5.44
N HIS A 89 -3.18 -5.64 4.93
CA HIS A 89 -3.52 -4.21 4.96
C HIS A 89 -4.46 -3.76 3.84
N VAL A 90 -4.36 -4.39 2.65
CA VAL A 90 -5.11 -4.00 1.46
C VAL A 90 -6.02 -5.14 1.02
N GLY A 91 -5.47 -6.35 0.92
CA GLY A 91 -6.18 -7.53 0.44
C GLY A 91 -7.40 -7.91 1.29
N ALA A 92 -7.35 -7.69 2.60
CA ALA A 92 -8.50 -7.92 3.48
C ALA A 92 -9.67 -6.98 3.14
N VAL A 93 -9.39 -5.70 2.88
CA VAL A 93 -10.38 -4.70 2.49
C VAL A 93 -10.92 -4.99 1.09
N GLU A 94 -10.04 -5.27 0.12
CA GLU A 94 -10.43 -5.65 -1.23
C GLU A 94 -11.37 -6.86 -1.25
N LYS A 95 -11.07 -7.89 -0.46
CA LYS A 95 -11.93 -9.08 -0.33
C LYS A 95 -13.30 -8.76 0.26
N MET A 96 -13.41 -7.77 1.15
CA MET A 96 -14.71 -7.35 1.70
C MET A 96 -15.57 -6.61 0.68
N PHE A 97 -14.96 -5.88 -0.25
CA PHE A 97 -15.64 -5.13 -1.31
C PHE A 97 -15.66 -5.86 -2.66
N ASP A 98 -15.18 -7.10 -2.71
CA ASP A 98 -15.24 -7.95 -3.90
C ASP A 98 -16.69 -8.37 -4.17
N ALA A 99 -17.36 -7.58 -5.02
CA ALA A 99 -18.74 -7.82 -5.45
C ALA A 99 -18.94 -9.17 -6.18
N THR A 100 -17.85 -9.85 -6.58
CA THR A 100 -17.91 -11.18 -7.18
C THR A 100 -17.97 -12.31 -6.13
N LYS A 101 -17.66 -12.01 -4.87
CA LYS A 101 -17.68 -12.94 -3.74
C LYS A 101 -18.71 -12.52 -2.70
N SER A 102 -19.98 -12.53 -3.06
CA SER A 102 -21.08 -12.33 -2.10
C SER A 102 -21.16 -13.52 -1.14
N PHE A 103 -20.60 -13.36 0.06
CA PHE A 103 -20.80 -14.34 1.15
C PHE A 103 -22.18 -14.14 1.77
N ASN A 104 -23.19 -14.87 1.27
CA ASN A 104 -24.54 -14.94 1.85
C ASN A 104 -25.22 -13.57 2.12
N GLN A 105 -24.82 -12.52 1.41
CA GLN A 105 -25.59 -11.29 1.36
C GLN A 105 -26.80 -11.57 0.46
N SER A 106 -28.00 -11.23 0.94
CA SER A 106 -29.22 -11.31 0.14
C SER A 106 -28.96 -10.59 -1.18
N THR A 107 -28.94 -11.32 -2.29
CA THR A 107 -28.89 -10.74 -3.63
C THR A 107 -30.16 -9.93 -3.81
N SER A 108 -30.11 -8.64 -3.46
CA SER A 108 -31.16 -7.73 -3.88
C SER A 108 -31.07 -7.65 -5.40
N GLU A 109 -32.23 -7.83 -6.05
CA GLU A 109 -32.45 -7.54 -7.47
C GLU A 109 -31.61 -6.32 -7.88
N SER A 110 -30.80 -6.46 -8.94
CA SER A 110 -29.91 -5.36 -9.29
C SER A 110 -30.75 -4.13 -9.66
N LEU A 111 -30.22 -2.93 -9.49
CA LEU A 111 -30.93 -1.70 -9.88
C LEU A 111 -31.38 -1.78 -11.36
N LYS A 112 -30.59 -2.44 -12.21
CA LYS A 112 -30.96 -2.70 -13.60
C LYS A 112 -32.18 -3.61 -13.72
N ASP A 113 -32.24 -4.68 -12.94
CA ASP A 113 -33.36 -5.63 -12.96
C ASP A 113 -34.64 -4.97 -12.44
N PHE A 114 -34.55 -4.12 -11.41
CA PHE A 114 -35.67 -3.32 -10.90
C PHE A 114 -36.22 -2.32 -11.94
N LEU A 115 -35.34 -1.69 -12.71
CA LEU A 115 -35.73 -0.65 -13.68
C LEU A 115 -36.31 -1.20 -15.00
N VAL A 116 -36.11 -2.49 -15.27
CA VAL A 116 -36.62 -3.16 -16.49
C VAL A 116 -37.92 -3.92 -16.23
N LYS A 117 -38.39 -3.95 -14.98
CA LYS A 117 -39.69 -4.48 -14.56
C LYS A 117 -40.80 -3.44 -14.73
#